data_AF-A0A1V1NQG0-F1
#
_entry.id   AF-A0A1V1NQG0-F1
#
_cell.length_a   1.000
_cell.length_b   1.000
_cell.length_c   1.000
_cell.angle_alpha   90.00
_cell.angle_beta   90.00
_cell.angle_gamma   90.00
#
_symmetry.space_group_name_H-M   'P 1'
#
loop_
_entity.id
_entity.type
_entity.pdbx_description
1 polymer ?
#
loop_
_entity_poly.entity_id
_entity_poly.type
_entity_poly.pdbx_seq_one_letter_code
_entity_poly.pdbx_strand_id
1 'polypeptide(L)'
;MVLDAENLGAISTEKSDIEIIATDSVSLANDDSPFGMRGGNTFITILSGMQTVTQPLDAGGEDINFVSNDVAISEDIRSIGASLNIRPVNNAGKIFIGDNTSGMDLTDILHLDTSEISKLQNGFKEIVIGSTEGQHEIIIGDQNTDTGTIEMLDPFVIQNSQPGGETYIYDDIIGTDDASLTIKG
;
A
#
# COMPACT_ATOMS: atom_id res chain seq x y z
N MET A 1 19.30 -6.25 14.18
CA MET A 1 19.76 -4.88 14.50
C MET A 1 18.50 -4.05 14.60
N VAL A 2 18.28 -3.33 15.70
CA VAL A 2 17.13 -2.41 15.79
C VAL A 2 17.65 -1.05 15.35
N LEU A 3 17.08 -0.54 14.27
CA LEU A 3 17.45 0.74 13.69
C LEU A 3 16.36 1.74 14.09
N ASP A 4 16.76 2.84 14.74
CA ASP A 4 15.91 4.00 15.01
C ASP A 4 16.38 5.09 14.05
N ALA A 5 15.78 5.12 12.86
CA ALA A 5 16.14 6.04 11.78
C ALA A 5 14.88 6.67 11.21
N GLU A 6 14.83 8.01 11.26
CA GLU A 6 13.73 8.82 10.71
C GLU A 6 13.64 8.69 9.18
N ASN A 7 14.79 8.53 8.50
CA ASN A 7 14.88 8.28 7.07
C ASN A 7 15.71 7.02 6.80
N LEU A 8 15.19 6.14 5.95
CA LEU A 8 15.85 4.91 5.52
C LEU A 8 15.85 4.80 3.99
N GLY A 9 17.04 4.88 3.41
CA GLY A 9 17.26 4.67 1.99
C GLY A 9 18.04 3.39 1.76
N ALA A 10 17.45 2.44 1.05
CA ALA A 10 18.14 1.23 0.60
C ALA A 10 18.29 1.25 -0.93
N ILE A 11 19.55 1.16 -1.39
CA ILE A 11 19.88 1.03 -2.82
C ILE A 11 20.74 -0.21 -2.97
N SER A 12 20.20 -1.20 -3.66
CA SER A 12 20.97 -2.34 -4.17
C SER A 12 21.07 -2.25 -5.69
N THR A 13 22.29 -2.10 -6.19
CA THR A 13 22.57 -2.19 -7.64
C THR A 13 22.38 -3.60 -8.17
N GLU A 14 22.49 -4.60 -7.29
CA GLU A 14 22.24 -6.01 -7.58
C GLU A 14 20.78 -6.42 -7.31
N LYS A 15 19.92 -5.50 -6.87
CA LYS A 15 18.53 -5.77 -6.46
C LYS A 15 18.45 -6.88 -5.40
N SER A 16 19.31 -6.79 -4.39
CA SER A 16 19.20 -7.63 -3.20
C SER A 16 17.91 -7.31 -2.43
N ASP A 17 17.42 -8.29 -1.68
CA ASP A 17 16.24 -8.14 -0.85
C ASP A 17 16.44 -7.03 0.20
N ILE A 18 15.37 -6.27 0.43
CA ILE A 18 15.31 -5.20 1.41
C ILE A 18 14.29 -5.63 2.47
N GLU A 19 14.74 -5.78 3.71
CA GLU A 19 13.85 -6.04 4.85
C GLU A 19 14.01 -4.91 5.87
N ILE A 20 12.90 -4.24 6.15
CA ILE A 20 12.81 -3.12 7.08
C ILE A 20 11.76 -3.47 8.12
N ILE A 21 12.16 -3.47 9.38
CA ILE A 21 11.25 -3.60 10.52
C ILE A 21 11.53 -2.45 11.48
N ALA A 22 10.53 -1.58 11.65
CA ALA A 22 10.61 -0.45 12.57
C ALA A 22 9.45 -0.45 13.55
N THR A 23 9.69 0.09 14.74
CA THR A 23 8.68 0.21 15.79
C THR A 23 7.92 1.52 15.74
N ASP A 24 8.43 2.51 15.01
CA ASP A 24 7.86 3.85 14.85
C ASP A 24 7.92 4.24 13.36
N SER A 25 7.45 5.44 13.04
CA SER A 25 7.36 6.02 11.71
C SER A 25 8.70 5.96 10.96
N VAL A 26 8.64 5.63 9.67
CA VAL A 26 9.82 5.59 8.79
C VAL A 26 9.51 6.32 7.50
N SER A 27 10.44 7.19 7.09
CA SER A 27 10.46 7.76 5.75
C SER A 27 11.42 6.99 4.85
N LEU A 28 10.90 6.51 3.73
CA LEU A 28 11.65 5.85 2.68
C LEU A 28 12.18 6.92 1.74
N ALA A 29 13.34 7.43 2.10
CA ALA A 29 14.03 8.52 1.42
C ALA A 29 15.52 8.19 1.29
N ASN A 30 16.08 8.51 0.14
CA ASN A 30 17.51 8.54 -0.13
C ASN A 30 17.89 9.92 -0.70
N ASP A 31 18.21 10.84 0.20
CA ASP A 31 18.45 12.27 -0.12
C ASP A 31 19.44 12.53 -1.29
N ASP A 32 20.29 11.57 -1.65
CA ASP A 32 21.34 11.72 -2.67
C ASP A 32 21.12 10.91 -3.96
N SER A 33 20.01 10.16 -4.11
CA SER A 33 19.75 9.33 -5.29
C SER A 33 18.61 9.87 -6.17
N PRO A 34 18.88 10.27 -7.42
CA PRO A 34 17.82 10.68 -8.35
C PRO A 34 16.92 9.51 -8.79
N PHE A 35 17.25 8.28 -8.39
CA PHE A 35 16.53 7.06 -8.75
C PHE A 35 15.73 6.47 -7.58
N GLY A 36 15.74 7.13 -6.42
CA GLY A 36 15.07 6.66 -5.21
C GLY A 36 15.63 5.33 -4.68
N MET A 37 14.76 4.52 -4.10
CA MET A 37 15.08 3.19 -3.58
C MET A 37 15.04 2.13 -4.67
N ARG A 38 16.02 1.24 -4.68
CA ARG A 38 16.11 0.13 -5.63
C ARG A 38 16.41 -1.16 -4.89
N GLY A 39 15.54 -2.14 -5.01
CA GLY A 39 15.62 -3.42 -4.30
C GLY A 39 15.26 -4.60 -5.18
N GLY A 40 15.47 -5.80 -4.62
CA GLY A 40 14.76 -7.00 -5.02
C GLY A 40 13.45 -7.10 -4.24
N ASN A 41 13.19 -8.25 -3.59
CA ASN A 41 12.01 -8.37 -2.74
C ASN A 41 12.08 -7.34 -1.62
N THR A 42 11.07 -6.48 -1.56
CA THR A 42 11.03 -5.36 -0.63
C THR A 42 9.95 -5.63 0.40
N PHE A 43 10.37 -5.80 1.66
CA PHE A 43 9.49 -6.07 2.78
C PHE A 43 9.65 -4.98 3.84
N ILE A 44 8.58 -4.24 4.10
CA ILE A 44 8.59 -3.10 5.02
C ILE A 44 7.47 -3.31 6.04
N THR A 45 7.86 -3.39 7.31
CA THR A 45 6.95 -3.54 8.44
C THR A 45 7.16 -2.40 9.43
N ILE A 46 6.11 -1.60 9.61
CA ILE A 46 6.07 -0.48 10.55
C ILE A 46 5.03 -0.83 11.61
N LEU A 47 5.50 -1.10 12.84
CA LEU A 47 4.64 -1.61 13.92
C LEU A 47 3.78 -0.53 14.58
N SER A 48 4.19 0.74 14.47
CA SER A 48 3.39 1.90 14.86
C SER A 48 3.88 3.14 14.10
N GLY A 49 3.05 4.18 14.02
CA GLY A 49 3.36 5.37 13.25
C GLY A 49 3.07 5.23 11.75
N MET A 50 3.58 6.16 10.96
CA MET A 50 3.32 6.27 9.52
C MET A 50 4.53 5.82 8.69
N GLN A 51 4.27 5.02 7.65
CA GLN A 51 5.24 4.74 6.61
C GLN A 51 5.11 5.82 5.53
N THR A 52 6.17 6.56 5.23
CA THR A 52 6.13 7.55 4.13
C THR A 52 7.06 7.11 2.99
N VAL A 53 6.59 7.14 1.76
CA VAL A 53 7.38 6.90 0.53
C VAL A 53 7.56 8.25 -0.15
N THR A 54 8.71 8.89 0.09
CA THR A 54 9.01 10.25 -0.38
C THR A 54 9.96 10.27 -1.58
N GLN A 55 10.33 9.10 -2.08
CA GLN A 55 11.13 8.90 -3.29
C GLN A 55 10.66 7.68 -4.07
N PRO A 56 10.98 7.60 -5.38
CA PRO A 56 10.58 6.46 -6.19
C PRO A 56 11.06 5.13 -5.59
N LEU A 57 10.20 4.12 -5.60
CA LEU A 57 10.53 2.75 -5.18
C LEU A 57 10.45 1.81 -6.38
N ASP A 58 11.57 1.16 -6.68
CA ASP A 58 11.68 0.17 -7.75
C ASP A 58 12.21 -1.17 -7.22
N ALA A 59 11.32 -2.16 -7.11
CA ALA A 59 11.69 -3.54 -6.74
C ALA A 59 12.10 -4.39 -7.95
N GLY A 60 12.14 -3.80 -9.15
CA GLY A 60 12.83 -4.37 -10.28
C GLY A 60 12.26 -5.67 -10.82
N GLY A 61 10.99 -5.96 -10.58
CA GLY A 61 10.28 -7.18 -10.97
C GLY A 61 10.06 -8.17 -9.82
N GLU A 62 10.46 -7.82 -8.60
CA GLU A 62 10.21 -8.59 -7.37
C GLU A 62 9.09 -7.97 -6.53
N ASP A 63 8.57 -8.72 -5.57
CA ASP A 63 7.38 -8.32 -4.81
C ASP A 63 7.68 -7.16 -3.84
N ILE A 64 6.68 -6.31 -3.63
CA ILE A 64 6.69 -5.23 -2.65
C ILE A 64 5.62 -5.54 -1.60
N ASN A 65 6.00 -5.48 -0.32
CA ASN A 65 5.13 -5.78 0.80
C ASN A 65 5.20 -4.66 1.82
N PHE A 66 4.08 -3.99 2.04
CA PHE A 66 3.89 -3.00 3.09
C PHE A 66 2.98 -3.56 4.18
N VAL A 67 3.50 -3.58 5.40
CA VAL A 67 2.77 -3.95 6.62
C VAL A 67 2.83 -2.75 7.54
N SER A 68 1.83 -1.88 7.46
CA SER A 68 1.74 -0.66 8.24
C SER A 68 0.29 -0.31 8.49
N ASN A 69 0.00 0.32 9.61
CA ASN A 69 -1.32 0.89 9.86
C ASN A 69 -1.51 2.20 9.12
N ASP A 70 -0.48 2.84 8.58
CA ASP A 70 -0.62 4.08 7.80
C ASP A 70 0.52 4.14 6.77
N VAL A 71 0.19 4.43 5.51
CA VAL A 71 1.14 4.46 4.39
C VAL A 71 0.86 5.69 3.54
N ALA A 72 1.76 6.68 3.60
CA ALA A 72 1.72 7.84 2.74
C ALA A 72 2.63 7.68 1.52
N ILE A 73 2.07 7.69 0.31
CA ILE A 73 2.84 7.49 -0.94
C ILE A 73 2.87 8.79 -1.74
N SER A 74 4.00 9.49 -1.71
CA SER A 74 4.16 10.77 -2.43
C SER A 74 4.83 10.61 -3.80
N GLU A 75 5.52 9.49 -4.02
CA GLU A 75 6.35 9.23 -5.21
C GLU A 75 6.07 7.85 -5.81
N ASP A 76 6.50 7.68 -7.07
CA ASP A 76 6.15 6.53 -7.89
C ASP A 76 6.65 5.19 -7.31
N ILE A 77 5.76 4.20 -7.22
CA ILE A 77 6.10 2.82 -6.87
C ILE A 77 5.94 1.95 -8.11
N ARG A 78 6.97 1.17 -8.45
CA ARG A 78 6.96 0.27 -9.60
C ARG A 78 7.61 -1.08 -9.33
N SER A 79 7.03 -2.13 -9.89
CA SER A 79 7.70 -3.43 -10.03
C SER A 79 7.01 -4.27 -11.11
N ILE A 80 7.55 -4.22 -12.34
CA ILE A 80 6.90 -4.86 -13.49
C ILE A 80 6.82 -6.38 -13.31
N GLY A 81 5.62 -6.93 -13.38
CA GLY A 81 5.34 -8.36 -13.28
C GLY A 81 5.29 -8.91 -11.85
N ALA A 82 5.46 -8.07 -10.84
CA ALA A 82 5.43 -8.44 -9.43
C ALA A 82 4.09 -8.12 -8.77
N SER A 83 3.91 -8.59 -7.54
CA SER A 83 2.77 -8.26 -6.70
C SER A 83 3.11 -7.12 -5.73
N LEU A 84 2.21 -6.14 -5.60
CA LEU A 84 2.23 -5.16 -4.52
C LEU A 84 1.22 -5.60 -3.46
N ASN A 85 1.67 -5.83 -2.23
CA ASN A 85 0.83 -6.25 -1.12
C ASN A 85 0.85 -5.19 -0.04
N ILE A 86 -0.31 -4.66 0.34
CA ILE A 86 -0.44 -3.66 1.41
C ILE A 86 -1.48 -4.16 2.41
N ARG A 87 -1.10 -4.21 3.69
CA ARG A 87 -2.01 -4.61 4.77
C ARG A 87 -1.71 -3.91 6.09
N PRO A 88 -2.71 -3.75 6.96
CA PRO A 88 -2.48 -3.33 8.34
C PRO A 88 -1.61 -4.32 9.10
N VAL A 89 -0.97 -3.85 10.17
CA VAL A 89 -0.22 -4.71 11.11
C VAL A 89 -1.16 -5.67 11.84
N ASN A 90 -2.36 -5.18 12.17
CA ASN A 90 -3.40 -5.95 12.82
C ASN A 90 -4.31 -6.63 11.78
N ASN A 91 -4.50 -7.94 11.90
CA ASN A 91 -5.38 -8.71 11.01
C ASN A 91 -6.87 -8.30 11.10
N ALA A 92 -7.27 -7.60 12.17
CA ALA A 92 -8.59 -6.96 12.31
C ALA A 92 -8.55 -5.43 12.11
N GLY A 93 -7.41 -4.88 11.68
CA GLY A 93 -7.26 -3.46 11.38
C GLY A 93 -8.18 -3.03 10.24
N LYS A 94 -8.67 -1.80 10.32
CA LYS A 94 -9.53 -1.22 9.28
C LYS A 94 -8.70 -0.81 8.08
N ILE A 95 -9.30 -0.89 6.90
CA ILE A 95 -8.72 -0.42 5.66
C ILE A 95 -9.70 0.54 5.01
N PHE A 96 -9.26 1.74 4.70
CA PHE A 96 -10.03 2.76 4.00
C PHE A 96 -9.31 3.15 2.72
N ILE A 97 -10.05 3.13 1.60
CA ILE A 97 -9.53 3.53 0.29
C ILE A 97 -10.42 4.63 -0.25
N GLY A 98 -9.89 5.84 -0.44
CA GLY A 98 -10.65 6.99 -0.94
C GLY A 98 -10.22 8.31 -0.30
N ASP A 99 -10.78 9.42 -0.79
CA ASP A 99 -10.30 10.76 -0.41
C ASP A 99 -11.05 11.37 0.78
N ASN A 100 -12.35 11.05 0.93
CA ASN A 100 -13.16 11.69 1.95
C ASN A 100 -13.01 11.01 3.31
N THR A 101 -12.19 11.60 4.17
CA THR A 101 -11.96 11.14 5.54
C THR A 101 -12.87 11.82 6.58
N SER A 102 -13.86 12.62 6.14
CA SER A 102 -14.70 13.41 7.03
C SER A 102 -15.46 12.53 8.02
N GLY A 103 -15.16 12.69 9.31
CA GLY A 103 -15.82 11.93 10.38
C GLY A 103 -15.24 10.53 10.61
N MET A 104 -14.15 10.16 9.92
CA MET A 104 -13.38 8.96 10.23
C MET A 104 -12.26 9.26 11.22
N ASP A 105 -12.02 8.32 12.13
CA ASP A 105 -10.80 8.29 12.94
C ASP A 105 -9.72 7.60 12.13
N LEU A 106 -8.75 8.37 11.64
CA LEU A 106 -7.63 7.86 10.85
C LEU A 106 -6.54 7.21 11.71
N THR A 107 -6.71 7.19 13.03
CA THR A 107 -5.75 6.54 13.92
C THR A 107 -5.81 5.03 13.74
N ASP A 108 -4.65 4.41 13.49
CA ASP A 108 -4.51 2.95 13.34
C ASP A 108 -5.37 2.34 12.21
N ILE A 109 -5.70 3.11 11.16
CA ILE A 109 -6.36 2.60 9.95
C ILE A 109 -5.45 2.72 8.75
N LEU A 110 -5.34 1.64 7.96
CA LEU A 110 -4.64 1.72 6.68
C LEU A 110 -5.49 2.56 5.74
N HIS A 111 -5.08 3.80 5.51
CA HIS A 111 -5.71 4.71 4.57
C HIS A 111 -4.86 4.78 3.29
N LEU A 112 -5.51 4.63 2.14
CA LEU A 112 -4.96 4.93 0.82
C LEU A 112 -5.89 5.89 0.07
N ASP A 113 -5.42 7.07 -0.28
CA ASP A 113 -6.18 8.05 -1.05
C ASP A 113 -5.94 7.92 -2.57
N THR A 114 -6.72 8.63 -3.39
CA THR A 114 -6.59 8.55 -4.85
C THR A 114 -5.28 9.13 -5.36
N SER A 115 -4.68 10.08 -4.63
CA SER A 115 -3.39 10.67 -4.99
C SER A 115 -2.26 9.65 -4.80
N GLU A 116 -2.36 8.81 -3.78
CA GLU A 116 -1.41 7.71 -3.50
C GLU A 116 -1.59 6.55 -4.47
N ILE A 117 -2.84 6.19 -4.77
CA ILE A 117 -3.16 5.18 -5.79
C ILE A 117 -2.59 5.60 -7.15
N SER A 118 -2.64 6.90 -7.49
CA SER A 118 -2.07 7.43 -8.73
C SER A 118 -0.54 7.28 -8.84
N LYS A 119 0.15 7.01 -7.72
CA LYS A 119 1.60 6.74 -7.69
C LYS A 119 1.96 5.29 -7.99
N LEU A 120 0.98 4.39 -7.96
CA LEU A 120 1.18 2.99 -8.33
C LEU A 120 1.31 2.91 -9.85
N GLN A 121 2.53 2.66 -10.32
CA GLN A 121 2.82 2.65 -11.75
C GLN A 121 2.29 1.37 -12.40
N ASN A 122 1.83 1.50 -13.65
CA ASN A 122 1.39 0.36 -14.44
C ASN A 122 2.46 -0.74 -14.55
N GLY A 123 2.00 -1.99 -14.67
CA GLY A 123 2.79 -3.17 -14.92
C GLY A 123 2.87 -4.13 -13.74
N PHE A 124 2.18 -3.86 -12.62
CA PHE A 124 2.04 -4.86 -11.56
C PHE A 124 1.24 -6.06 -12.07
N LYS A 125 1.63 -7.26 -11.65
CA LYS A 125 0.81 -8.45 -11.88
C LYS A 125 -0.51 -8.37 -11.12
N GLU A 126 -0.46 -7.84 -9.90
CA GLU A 126 -1.62 -7.57 -9.05
C GLU A 126 -1.24 -6.62 -7.91
N ILE A 127 -2.21 -5.82 -7.49
CA ILE A 127 -2.18 -4.98 -6.30
C ILE A 127 -3.15 -5.59 -5.30
N VAL A 128 -2.65 -6.11 -4.19
CA VAL A 128 -3.40 -6.80 -3.15
C VAL A 128 -3.52 -5.92 -1.92
N ILE A 129 -4.75 -5.65 -1.50
CA ILE A 129 -5.06 -4.94 -0.26
C ILE A 129 -5.70 -5.92 0.73
N GLY A 130 -5.13 -5.96 1.94
CA GLY A 130 -5.51 -6.90 3.00
C GLY A 130 -4.67 -8.17 2.97
N SER A 131 -5.21 -9.27 3.52
CA SER A 131 -4.47 -10.52 3.62
C SER A 131 -5.39 -11.74 3.75
N THR A 132 -4.85 -12.94 3.48
CA THR A 132 -5.58 -14.21 3.65
C THR A 132 -5.95 -14.50 5.10
N GLU A 133 -5.22 -13.89 6.04
CA GLU A 133 -5.46 -13.95 7.48
C GLU A 133 -6.31 -12.77 7.98
N GLY A 134 -6.71 -11.88 7.07
CA GLY A 134 -7.47 -10.67 7.35
C GLY A 134 -8.92 -10.96 7.69
N GLN A 135 -9.38 -10.29 8.74
CA GLN A 135 -10.78 -10.10 9.16
C GLN A 135 -11.02 -8.59 9.27
N HIS A 136 -10.65 -7.89 8.21
CA HIS A 136 -10.65 -6.44 8.10
C HIS A 136 -12.07 -5.91 7.88
N GLU A 137 -12.31 -4.68 8.32
CA GLU A 137 -13.38 -3.85 7.75
C GLU A 137 -12.73 -3.04 6.61
N ILE A 138 -13.07 -3.37 5.37
CA ILE A 138 -12.54 -2.70 4.17
C ILE A 138 -13.63 -1.80 3.61
N ILE A 139 -13.35 -0.51 3.55
CA ILE A 139 -14.25 0.50 3.01
C ILE A 139 -13.57 1.15 1.81
N ILE A 140 -14.26 1.13 0.66
CA ILE A 140 -13.79 1.73 -0.58
C ILE A 140 -14.77 2.82 -0.98
N GLY A 141 -14.29 4.06 -0.97
CA GLY A 141 -15.07 5.25 -1.26
C GLY A 141 -15.86 5.79 -0.08
N ASP A 142 -16.68 6.80 -0.35
CA ASP A 142 -17.49 7.48 0.65
C ASP A 142 -18.95 7.02 0.66
N GLN A 143 -19.42 6.54 1.82
CA GLN A 143 -20.83 6.18 2.02
C GLN A 143 -21.80 7.36 1.85
N ASN A 144 -21.33 8.59 2.03
CA ASN A 144 -22.17 9.79 2.09
C ASN A 144 -22.11 10.67 0.83
N THR A 145 -21.24 10.37 -0.13
CA THR A 145 -21.13 11.12 -1.39
C THR A 145 -20.88 10.18 -2.58
N ASP A 146 -21.81 10.15 -3.54
CA ASP A 146 -21.74 9.26 -4.71
C ASP A 146 -20.85 9.83 -5.85
N THR A 147 -19.75 10.51 -5.52
CA THR A 147 -18.93 11.22 -6.54
C THR A 147 -17.46 10.86 -6.56
N GLY A 148 -17.00 9.98 -5.68
CA GLY A 148 -15.62 9.50 -5.74
C GLY A 148 -15.46 8.48 -6.86
N THR A 149 -14.26 8.46 -7.44
CA THR A 149 -13.85 7.44 -8.41
C THR A 149 -12.45 6.98 -8.05
N ILE A 150 -12.23 5.67 -8.01
CA ILE A 150 -10.91 5.09 -7.80
C ILE A 150 -10.46 4.45 -9.10
N GLU A 151 -9.43 5.05 -9.71
CA GLU A 151 -8.86 4.56 -10.96
C GLU A 151 -7.74 3.55 -10.67
N MET A 152 -7.80 2.38 -11.31
CA MET A 152 -6.78 1.34 -11.24
C MET A 152 -6.22 1.05 -12.63
N LEU A 153 -4.89 0.91 -12.71
CA LEU A 153 -4.19 0.53 -13.94
C LEU A 153 -4.08 -0.99 -14.06
N ASP A 154 -3.69 -1.63 -12.96
CA ASP A 154 -3.40 -3.06 -12.86
C ASP A 154 -4.51 -3.86 -12.13
N PRO A 155 -4.48 -5.21 -12.15
CA PRO A 155 -5.40 -6.05 -11.39
C PRO A 155 -5.41 -5.71 -9.90
N PHE A 156 -6.59 -5.38 -9.38
CA PHE A 156 -6.82 -4.99 -7.99
C PHE A 156 -7.53 -6.10 -7.22
N VAL A 157 -6.93 -6.55 -6.13
CA VAL A 157 -7.38 -7.68 -5.33
C VAL A 157 -7.65 -7.24 -3.90
N ILE A 158 -8.88 -7.40 -3.46
CA ILE A 158 -9.27 -7.25 -2.05
C ILE A 158 -9.23 -8.62 -1.39
N GLN A 159 -8.38 -8.78 -0.38
CA GLN A 159 -8.16 -10.04 0.31
C GLN A 159 -8.58 -9.94 1.79
N ASN A 160 -9.66 -10.64 2.16
CA ASN A 160 -10.27 -10.56 3.48
C ASN A 160 -10.94 -11.88 3.89
N SER A 161 -10.17 -12.97 3.88
CA SER A 161 -10.73 -14.33 3.80
C SER A 161 -11.05 -15.01 5.14
N GLN A 162 -10.86 -14.33 6.27
CA GLN A 162 -11.22 -14.88 7.57
C GLN A 162 -12.67 -14.51 7.96
N PRO A 163 -13.36 -15.37 8.71
CA PRO A 163 -14.72 -15.07 9.18
C PRO A 163 -14.79 -13.75 9.96
N GLY A 164 -15.78 -12.92 9.60
CA GLY A 164 -15.99 -11.60 10.22
C GLY A 164 -15.35 -10.44 9.46
N GLY A 165 -14.63 -10.71 8.38
CA GLY A 165 -14.23 -9.67 7.43
C GLY A 165 -15.42 -9.09 6.67
N GLU A 166 -15.43 -7.77 6.48
CA GLU A 166 -16.45 -7.03 5.75
C GLU A 166 -15.80 -6.18 4.65
N THR A 167 -16.47 -6.07 3.50
CA THR A 167 -16.00 -5.24 2.38
C THR A 167 -17.17 -4.43 1.84
N TYR A 168 -17.02 -3.11 1.89
CA TYR A 168 -17.99 -2.12 1.43
C TYR A 168 -17.38 -1.33 0.28
N ILE A 169 -18.11 -1.24 -0.83
CA ILE A 169 -17.73 -0.44 -2.00
C ILE A 169 -18.84 0.56 -2.22
N TYR A 170 -18.54 1.83 -1.99
CA TYR A 170 -19.46 2.96 -2.11
C TYR A 170 -19.20 3.79 -3.38
N ASP A 171 -17.94 3.93 -3.77
CA ASP A 171 -17.55 4.65 -4.99
C ASP A 171 -17.27 3.71 -6.17
N ASP A 172 -17.28 4.29 -7.38
CA ASP A 172 -16.94 3.58 -8.61
C ASP A 172 -15.44 3.22 -8.64
N ILE A 173 -15.13 1.96 -8.95
CA ILE A 173 -13.77 1.49 -9.25
C ILE A 173 -13.64 1.35 -10.76
N ILE A 174 -12.79 2.17 -11.37
CA ILE A 174 -12.63 2.26 -12.83
C ILE A 174 -11.27 1.66 -13.23
N GLY A 175 -11.31 0.59 -14.02
CA GLY A 175 -10.11 0.04 -14.65
C GLY A 175 -9.82 0.70 -16.00
N THR A 176 -8.57 1.10 -16.26
CA THR A 176 -8.19 1.82 -17.51
C THR A 176 -7.17 1.10 -18.40
N ASP A 177 -6.50 0.03 -17.95
CA ASP A 177 -5.61 -0.83 -18.74
C ASP A 177 -5.97 -2.31 -18.65
N ASP A 178 -5.14 -3.16 -18.03
CA ASP A 178 -5.44 -4.58 -17.77
C ASP A 178 -6.09 -4.80 -16.39
N ALA A 179 -6.47 -3.71 -15.74
CA ALA A 179 -7.21 -3.67 -14.50
C ALA A 179 -8.42 -4.61 -14.47
N SER A 180 -8.53 -5.32 -13.36
CA SER A 180 -9.66 -6.15 -12.98
C SER A 180 -9.87 -6.05 -11.49
N LEU A 181 -11.11 -6.26 -11.01
CA LEU A 181 -11.40 -6.29 -9.59
C LEU A 181 -11.67 -7.73 -9.15
N THR A 182 -10.93 -8.21 -8.16
CA THR A 182 -11.17 -9.51 -7.51
C THR A 182 -11.40 -9.29 -6.02
N ILE A 183 -12.50 -9.85 -5.48
CA ILE A 183 -12.80 -9.80 -4.05
C ILE A 183 -12.79 -11.22 -3.48
N LYS A 184 -12.00 -11.41 -2.42
CA LYS A 184 -11.85 -12.70 -1.73
C LYS A 184 -12.22 -12.56 -0.24
N GLY A 185 -13.51 -12.73 0.05
CA GLY A 185 -14.08 -12.83 1.40
C GLY A 185 -14.14 -14.26 1.93
#